data_AF-A0A940CZV7-F1
#
_entry.id   AF-A0A940CZV7-F1
#
_cell.length_a   1.000
_cell.length_b   1.000
_cell.length_c   1.000
_cell.angle_alpha   90.00
_cell.angle_beta   90.00
_cell.angle_gamma   90.00
#
_symmetry.space_group_name_H-M   'P 1'
#
loop_
_entity.id
_entity.type
_entity.pdbx_description
1 polymer ?
#
loop_
_entity_poly.entity_id
_entity_poly.type
_entity_poly.pdbx_seq_one_letter_code
_entity_poly.pdbx_strand_id
1 'polypeptide(L)'
;MKRLALISGLIIFAVAIVIFTGCEKNVSFTEPSANLAIEKGLKSEEINFVKWKPEFNAKLEEVKAFENLNKTALPGIDYKIIEREKGGVVGGEKTYGNMVEFPAYCFPEAKRMEIMLVLPNQENSGATVEFLPNQKFDKNVKVTLSYAELDFNGDPHQLKIYYFDEEDGIWYNVPIAEVNTDNQTIVFYTNHFTRYGWGW
;
A
#
# COMPACT_ATOMS: atom_id res chain seq x y z
N MET A 1 46.56 -21.13 69.29
CA MET A 1 45.50 -21.22 70.33
C MET A 1 44.20 -20.73 69.73
N LYS A 2 43.15 -21.58 69.77
CA LYS A 2 41.72 -21.29 70.07
C LYS A 2 41.11 -19.98 69.52
N ARG A 3 39.95 -19.91 68.83
CA ARG A 3 38.82 -20.83 68.60
C ARG A 3 37.90 -20.24 67.50
N LEU A 4 37.22 -21.15 66.82
CA LEU A 4 35.92 -21.08 66.13
C LEU A 4 34.99 -19.90 66.48
N ALA A 5 34.33 -19.37 65.43
CA ALA A 5 32.87 -19.33 65.37
C ALA A 5 32.40 -19.31 63.90
N LEU A 6 31.84 -20.44 63.46
CA LEU A 6 30.92 -20.55 62.32
C LEU A 6 29.65 -19.75 62.64
N ILE A 7 29.15 -18.92 61.71
CA ILE A 7 27.70 -18.80 61.49
C ILE A 7 27.44 -18.77 59.99
N SER A 8 26.68 -19.78 59.59
CA SER A 8 26.14 -20.13 58.29
C SER A 8 25.11 -19.09 57.84
N GLY A 9 25.22 -18.63 56.60
CA GLY A 9 24.22 -17.78 55.94
C GLY A 9 24.26 -18.00 54.44
N LEU A 10 23.64 -19.10 54.00
CA LEU A 10 23.47 -19.45 52.60
C LEU A 10 22.49 -18.45 51.96
N ILE A 11 23.00 -17.43 51.27
CA ILE A 11 22.17 -16.55 50.43
C ILE A 11 22.33 -17.02 48.99
N ILE A 12 21.38 -17.85 48.54
CA ILE A 12 21.21 -18.20 47.14
C ILE A 12 20.53 -16.99 46.48
N PHE A 13 21.31 -16.16 45.79
CA PHE A 13 20.77 -15.14 44.89
C PHE A 13 20.61 -15.77 43.51
N ALA A 14 19.46 -16.40 43.28
CA ALA A 14 19.01 -16.76 41.93
C ALA A 14 18.18 -15.59 41.41
N VAL A 15 18.74 -14.77 40.52
CA VAL A 15 17.94 -13.86 39.69
C VAL A 15 18.38 -14.05 38.25
N ALA A 16 17.39 -14.45 37.46
CA ALA A 16 17.49 -14.93 36.09
C ALA A 16 18.11 -13.91 35.14
N ILE A 17 19.06 -14.38 34.33
CA ILE A 17 19.46 -13.70 33.11
C ILE A 17 18.29 -13.85 32.13
N VAL A 18 17.49 -12.81 31.99
CA VAL A 18 16.54 -12.69 30.88
C VAL A 18 17.38 -12.40 29.64
N ILE A 19 17.74 -13.45 28.93
CA ILE A 19 18.23 -13.33 27.56
C ILE A 19 17.03 -12.84 26.75
N PHE A 20 16.99 -11.55 26.43
CA PHE A 20 16.14 -11.05 25.36
C PHE A 20 16.68 -11.64 24.04
N THR A 21 16.30 -12.88 23.75
CA THR A 21 16.22 -13.35 22.38
C THR A 21 15.14 -12.51 21.74
N GLY A 22 15.54 -11.42 21.09
CA GLY A 22 14.69 -10.74 20.13
C GLY A 22 14.37 -11.76 19.04
N CYS A 23 13.26 -12.47 19.21
CA CYS A 23 12.59 -13.08 18.07
C CYS A 23 12.30 -11.92 17.12
N GLU A 24 13.08 -11.83 16.05
CA GLU A 24 12.58 -11.27 14.81
C GLU A 24 11.25 -11.95 14.58
N LYS A 25 10.16 -11.23 14.86
CA LYS A 25 8.86 -11.62 14.37
C LYS A 25 9.04 -11.59 12.87
N ASN A 26 9.25 -12.77 12.29
CA ASN A 26 8.80 -13.03 10.94
C ASN A 26 7.31 -12.67 10.97
N VAL A 27 7.00 -11.45 10.53
CA VAL A 27 5.63 -11.02 10.30
C VAL A 27 5.17 -11.88 9.13
N SER A 28 4.67 -13.06 9.46
CA SER A 28 3.88 -13.86 8.53
C SER A 28 2.65 -13.03 8.27
N PHE A 29 2.62 -12.34 7.13
CA PHE A 29 1.39 -11.80 6.59
C PHE A 29 0.48 -12.98 6.36
N THR A 30 -0.57 -13.12 7.18
CA THR A 30 -1.63 -14.07 6.91
C THR A 30 -2.37 -13.52 5.69
N GLU A 31 -1.96 -13.95 4.50
CA GLU A 31 -2.69 -13.68 3.28
C GLU A 31 -4.11 -14.25 3.43
N PRO A 32 -5.17 -13.49 3.11
CA PRO A 32 -6.49 -14.08 2.93
C PRO A 32 -6.37 -15.20 1.90
N SER A 33 -6.79 -16.42 2.26
CA SER A 33 -6.76 -17.55 1.34
C SER A 33 -7.54 -17.21 0.08
N ALA A 34 -6.84 -17.11 -1.05
CA ALA A 34 -7.42 -16.81 -2.35
C ALA A 34 -8.29 -17.97 -2.86
N ASN A 35 -9.48 -18.14 -2.29
CA ASN A 35 -10.62 -18.65 -3.05
C ASN A 35 -11.26 -17.45 -3.74
N LEU A 36 -10.59 -16.95 -4.79
CA LEU A 36 -11.16 -15.95 -5.67
C LEU A 36 -12.25 -16.65 -6.51
N ALA A 37 -13.50 -16.57 -6.06
CA ALA A 37 -14.59 -16.64 -7.02
C ALA A 37 -14.28 -15.59 -8.10
N ILE A 38 -14.35 -15.97 -9.38
CA ILE A 38 -14.12 -15.02 -10.47
C ILE A 38 -15.22 -13.95 -10.33
N GLU A 39 -14.86 -12.80 -9.78
CA GLU A 39 -15.78 -11.69 -9.64
C GLU A 39 -16.15 -11.20 -11.04
N LYS A 40 -17.43 -10.92 -11.24
CA LYS A 40 -17.93 -10.39 -12.50
C LYS A 40 -17.29 -9.01 -12.71
N GLY A 41 -16.46 -8.89 -13.74
CA GLY A 41 -15.92 -7.60 -14.16
C GLY A 41 -17.02 -6.64 -14.64
N LEU A 42 -16.75 -5.35 -14.50
CA LEU A 42 -17.67 -4.25 -14.78
C LEU A 42 -17.06 -3.27 -15.78
N LYS A 43 -17.87 -2.75 -16.69
CA LYS A 43 -17.47 -1.61 -17.50
C LYS A 43 -17.49 -0.33 -16.68
N SER A 44 -16.79 0.70 -17.17
CA SER A 44 -16.68 1.97 -16.44
C SER A 44 -18.04 2.62 -16.16
N GLU A 45 -18.98 2.54 -17.11
CA GLU A 45 -20.35 3.06 -16.95
C GLU A 45 -21.22 2.32 -15.94
N GLU A 46 -20.81 1.12 -15.51
CA GLU A 46 -21.50 0.32 -14.50
C GLU A 46 -21.03 0.63 -13.06
N ILE A 47 -20.00 1.48 -12.91
CA ILE A 47 -19.38 1.82 -11.62
C ILE A 47 -19.64 3.29 -11.30
N ASN A 48 -20.14 3.56 -10.08
CA ASN A 48 -20.18 4.93 -9.55
C ASN A 48 -18.78 5.32 -9.08
N PHE A 49 -17.90 5.68 -10.01
CA PHE A 49 -16.55 6.09 -9.68
C PHE A 49 -16.55 7.38 -8.85
N VAL A 50 -15.75 7.36 -7.79
CA VAL A 50 -15.50 8.53 -6.96
C VAL A 50 -14.45 9.40 -7.65
N LYS A 51 -14.67 10.72 -7.66
CA LYS A 51 -13.76 11.70 -8.27
C LYS A 51 -12.80 12.28 -7.24
N TRP A 52 -11.72 12.89 -7.72
CA TRP A 52 -10.91 13.78 -6.87
C TRP A 52 -11.76 14.99 -6.46
N LYS A 53 -11.50 15.55 -5.28
CA LYS A 53 -12.04 16.86 -4.89
C LYS A 53 -11.71 17.90 -5.98
N PRO A 54 -12.62 18.82 -6.33
CA PRO A 54 -12.37 19.81 -7.38
C PRO A 54 -11.08 20.61 -7.20
N GLU A 55 -10.78 21.03 -5.97
CA GLU A 55 -9.55 21.75 -5.61
C GLU A 55 -8.29 20.89 -5.76
N PHE A 56 -8.39 19.60 -5.45
CA PHE A 56 -7.30 18.66 -5.60
C PHE A 56 -7.06 18.32 -7.07
N ASN A 57 -8.13 18.18 -7.85
CA ASN A 57 -8.05 17.98 -9.30
C ASN A 57 -7.36 19.16 -9.98
N ALA A 58 -7.73 20.40 -9.63
CA ALA A 58 -7.06 21.61 -10.14
C ALA A 58 -5.56 21.62 -9.79
N LYS A 59 -5.20 21.22 -8.57
CA LYS A 59 -3.80 21.09 -8.15
C LYS A 59 -3.04 20.06 -8.97
N LEU A 60 -3.63 18.91 -9.27
CA LEU A 60 -3.00 17.88 -10.11
C LEU A 60 -2.85 18.33 -11.57
N GLU A 61 -3.81 19.10 -12.12
CA GLU A 61 -3.70 19.71 -13.46
C GLU A 61 -2.52 20.69 -13.55
N GLU A 62 -2.36 21.55 -12.55
CA GLU A 62 -1.20 22.45 -12.47
C GLU A 62 0.10 21.65 -12.49
N VAL A 63 0.19 20.57 -11.70
CA VAL A 63 1.38 19.72 -11.65
C VAL A 63 1.68 19.09 -13.02
N LYS A 64 0.69 18.54 -13.72
CA LYS A 64 0.90 17.95 -15.05
C LYS A 64 1.33 18.98 -16.10
N ALA A 65 0.83 20.21 -16.02
CA ALA A 65 1.31 21.28 -16.89
C ALA A 65 2.83 21.54 -16.74
N PHE A 66 3.40 21.22 -15.58
CA PHE A 66 4.83 21.32 -15.30
C PHE A 66 5.65 20.06 -15.65
N GLU A 67 5.05 18.91 -15.99
CA GLU A 67 5.75 17.70 -16.46
C GLU A 67 6.63 17.97 -17.68
N ASN A 68 6.20 18.88 -18.55
CA ASN A 68 6.95 19.31 -19.73
C ASN A 68 8.24 20.09 -19.41
N LEU A 69 8.51 20.41 -18.13
CA LEU A 69 9.69 21.18 -17.69
C LEU A 69 10.80 20.32 -17.07
N ASN A 70 10.76 18.99 -17.22
CA ASN A 70 11.87 18.09 -16.90
C ASN A 70 12.29 18.15 -15.40
N LYS A 71 11.34 18.36 -14.49
CA LYS A 71 11.60 18.39 -13.04
C LYS A 71 11.42 16.99 -12.44
N THR A 72 12.46 16.52 -11.78
CA THR A 72 12.45 15.30 -10.97
C THR A 72 11.75 15.58 -9.64
N ALA A 73 10.64 14.87 -9.38
CA ALA A 73 9.72 14.99 -8.25
C ALA A 73 8.62 16.06 -8.42
N LEU A 74 7.50 15.61 -8.95
CA LEU A 74 6.24 16.33 -9.01
C LEU A 74 5.27 15.75 -7.97
N PRO A 75 4.49 16.58 -7.25
CA PRO A 75 3.47 16.07 -6.33
C PRO A 75 2.51 15.13 -7.05
N GLY A 76 2.20 13.99 -6.44
CA GLY A 76 1.41 12.93 -7.07
C GLY A 76 2.24 11.89 -7.81
N ILE A 77 3.57 12.04 -7.89
CA ILE A 77 4.48 11.07 -8.50
C ILE A 77 5.62 10.75 -7.54
N ASP A 78 5.90 9.45 -7.36
CA ASP A 78 7.12 8.99 -6.70
C ASP A 78 7.65 7.72 -7.35
N TYR A 79 8.95 7.51 -7.28
CA TYR A 79 9.58 6.31 -7.80
C TYR A 79 10.77 5.89 -6.97
N LYS A 80 11.07 4.59 -6.98
CA LYS A 80 12.24 4.03 -6.30
C LYS A 80 12.73 2.79 -7.01
N ILE A 81 14.03 2.55 -6.97
CA ILE A 81 14.61 1.25 -7.29
C ILE A 81 14.47 0.37 -6.04
N ILE A 82 13.72 -0.73 -6.18
CA ILE A 82 13.50 -1.68 -5.10
C ILE A 82 14.46 -2.86 -5.30
N GLU A 83 15.36 -3.06 -4.34
CA GLU A 83 16.27 -4.20 -4.32
C GLU A 83 15.50 -5.47 -3.95
N ARG A 84 15.71 -6.55 -4.71
CA ARG A 84 14.98 -7.81 -4.54
C ARG A 84 15.10 -8.35 -3.12
N GLU A 85 16.30 -8.38 -2.56
CA GLU A 85 16.61 -9.02 -1.28
C GLU A 85 16.06 -8.24 -0.08
N LYS A 86 15.76 -6.95 -0.26
CA LYS A 86 15.31 -6.06 0.83
C LYS A 86 13.83 -5.69 0.73
N GLY A 87 13.28 -5.65 -0.48
CA GLY A 87 11.98 -5.01 -0.70
C GLY A 87 12.07 -3.49 -0.48
N GLY A 88 10.95 -2.87 -0.15
CA GLY A 88 10.91 -1.44 0.16
C GLY A 88 9.53 -0.81 -0.02
N VAL A 89 9.48 0.51 0.12
CA VAL A 89 8.25 1.31 -0.01
C VAL A 89 8.42 2.35 -1.11
N VAL A 90 7.37 2.55 -1.91
CA VAL A 90 7.25 3.62 -2.91
C VAL A 90 5.97 4.40 -2.67
N GLY A 91 6.04 5.74 -2.77
CA GLY A 91 4.93 6.64 -2.47
C GLY A 91 4.97 7.19 -1.04
N GLY A 92 3.80 7.43 -0.45
CA GLY A 92 3.63 8.06 0.85
C GLY A 92 3.27 9.55 0.69
N GLU A 93 3.98 10.44 1.37
CA GLU A 93 3.64 11.87 1.42
C GLU A 93 3.59 12.52 0.03
N LYS A 94 4.57 12.23 -0.83
CA LYS A 94 4.61 12.77 -2.21
C LYS A 94 3.42 12.37 -3.05
N THR A 95 2.78 11.25 -2.73
CA THR A 95 1.63 10.69 -3.43
C THR A 95 0.38 10.71 -2.55
N TYR A 96 0.32 11.68 -1.62
CA TYR A 96 -0.85 11.99 -0.82
C TYR A 96 -1.37 10.80 0.00
N GLY A 97 -0.45 10.01 0.55
CA GLY A 97 -0.75 8.83 1.36
C GLY A 97 -0.95 7.54 0.56
N ASN A 98 -0.95 7.60 -0.77
CA ASN A 98 -0.97 6.41 -1.61
C ASN A 98 0.44 5.78 -1.63
N MET A 99 0.56 4.50 -1.33
CA MET A 99 1.86 3.83 -1.31
C MET A 99 1.73 2.33 -1.53
N VAL A 100 2.87 1.72 -1.80
CA VAL A 100 3.02 0.27 -1.91
C VAL A 100 4.25 -0.20 -1.13
N GLU A 101 4.06 -1.25 -0.35
CA GLU A 101 5.11 -1.95 0.38
C GLU A 101 5.41 -3.28 -0.30
N PHE A 102 6.64 -3.42 -0.78
CA PHE A 102 7.16 -4.61 -1.44
C PHE A 102 7.89 -5.50 -0.43
N PRO A 103 7.50 -6.77 -0.26
CA PRO A 103 8.28 -7.71 0.51
C PRO A 103 9.53 -8.13 -0.26
N ALA A 104 10.53 -8.63 0.45
CA ALA A 104 11.71 -9.23 -0.17
C ALA A 104 11.31 -10.40 -1.10
N TYR A 105 11.99 -10.48 -2.24
CA TYR A 105 11.82 -11.49 -3.28
C TYR A 105 10.42 -11.53 -3.91
N CYS A 106 9.75 -10.38 -4.08
CA CYS A 106 8.49 -10.29 -4.85
C CYS A 106 8.69 -10.21 -6.39
N PHE A 107 9.93 -10.08 -6.86
CA PHE A 107 10.31 -10.11 -8.27
C PHE A 107 11.76 -10.61 -8.44
N PRO A 108 12.20 -11.00 -9.66
CA PRO A 108 13.47 -11.73 -9.85
C PRO A 108 14.74 -10.88 -9.78
N GLU A 109 14.64 -9.55 -9.98
CA GLU A 109 15.77 -8.63 -10.02
C GLU A 109 15.36 -7.22 -9.56
N ALA A 110 16.33 -6.40 -9.14
CA ALA A 110 16.05 -5.04 -8.70
C ALA A 110 15.35 -4.24 -9.81
N LYS A 111 14.28 -3.52 -9.44
CA LYS A 111 13.40 -2.88 -10.42
C LYS A 111 12.98 -1.48 -9.98
N ARG A 112 12.90 -0.55 -10.94
CA ARG A 112 12.30 0.77 -10.72
C ARG A 112 10.78 0.61 -10.68
N MET A 113 10.19 1.02 -9.57
CA MET A 113 8.75 1.02 -9.34
C MET A 113 8.31 2.47 -9.17
N GLU A 114 7.15 2.79 -9.73
CA GLU A 114 6.60 4.14 -9.75
C GLU A 114 5.12 4.12 -9.39
N ILE A 115 4.68 5.18 -8.75
CA ILE A 115 3.28 5.47 -8.46
C ILE A 115 2.96 6.86 -9.01
N MET A 116 1.81 6.98 -9.66
CA MET A 116 1.33 8.21 -10.27
C MET A 116 -0.15 8.41 -9.98
N LEU A 117 -0.53 9.59 -9.50
CA LEU A 117 -1.92 10.01 -9.43
C LEU A 117 -2.35 10.48 -10.81
N VAL A 118 -3.44 9.91 -11.32
CA VAL A 118 -3.90 10.16 -12.68
C VAL A 118 -5.14 11.04 -12.65
N LEU A 119 -5.07 12.12 -13.43
CA LEU A 119 -6.22 12.97 -13.72
C LEU A 119 -7.24 12.19 -14.56
N PRO A 120 -8.54 12.34 -14.26
CA PRO A 120 -9.58 11.73 -15.06
C PRO A 120 -9.48 12.23 -16.52
N ASN A 121 -9.31 11.31 -17.46
CA ASN A 121 -9.15 11.60 -18.88
C ASN A 121 -10.50 11.70 -19.63
N GLN A 122 -11.60 11.33 -18.95
CA GLN A 122 -12.97 11.36 -19.47
C GLN A 122 -13.96 11.71 -18.36
N GLU A 123 -15.15 12.20 -18.75
CA GLU A 123 -16.21 12.65 -17.82
C GLU A 123 -16.68 11.55 -16.83
N ASN A 124 -16.55 10.28 -17.24
CA ASN A 124 -16.89 9.07 -16.47
C ASN A 124 -15.67 8.36 -15.85
N SER A 125 -14.49 8.97 -15.85
CA SER A 125 -13.32 8.42 -15.15
C SER A 125 -13.25 8.95 -13.71
N GLY A 126 -13.02 8.05 -12.76
CA GLY A 126 -12.82 8.40 -11.35
C GLY A 126 -11.42 8.91 -11.05
N ALA A 127 -11.22 9.24 -9.78
CA ALA A 127 -9.89 9.32 -9.18
C ALA A 127 -9.17 7.98 -9.37
N THR A 128 -7.93 8.03 -9.87
CA THR A 128 -7.15 6.81 -10.10
C THR A 128 -5.69 6.99 -9.73
N VAL A 129 -5.08 5.87 -9.32
CA VAL A 129 -3.66 5.74 -9.02
C VAL A 129 -3.10 4.65 -9.90
N GLU A 130 -2.03 4.95 -10.62
CA GLU A 130 -1.36 4.04 -11.52
C GLU A 130 -0.02 3.61 -10.93
N PHE A 131 0.22 2.30 -10.91
CA PHE A 131 1.48 1.73 -10.46
C PHE A 131 2.23 1.17 -11.66
N LEU A 132 3.47 1.60 -11.85
CA LEU A 132 4.27 1.26 -13.02
C LEU A 132 5.57 0.52 -12.63
N PRO A 133 6.06 -0.36 -13.52
CA PRO A 133 5.39 -0.83 -14.73
C PRO A 133 4.26 -1.81 -14.43
N ASN A 134 3.25 -1.86 -15.31
CA ASN A 134 2.19 -2.89 -15.28
C ASN A 134 2.83 -4.28 -15.37
N GLN A 135 2.66 -5.10 -14.34
CA GLN A 135 3.32 -6.42 -14.23
C GLN A 135 2.68 -7.28 -13.15
N LYS A 136 3.08 -8.57 -13.10
CA LYS A 136 2.79 -9.48 -11.99
C LYS A 136 4.02 -9.70 -11.12
N PHE A 137 3.79 -10.09 -9.87
CA PHE A 137 4.77 -10.34 -8.83
C PHE A 137 4.68 -11.80 -8.37
N ASP A 138 5.80 -12.31 -7.86
CA ASP A 138 5.92 -13.65 -7.30
C ASP A 138 5.25 -13.75 -5.91
N LYS A 139 4.99 -12.61 -5.27
CA LYS A 139 4.36 -12.48 -3.95
C LYS A 139 3.38 -11.32 -3.95
N ASN A 140 2.39 -11.38 -3.07
CA ASN A 140 1.55 -10.21 -2.83
C ASN A 140 2.37 -9.05 -2.26
N VAL A 141 2.04 -7.85 -2.72
CA VAL A 141 2.49 -6.57 -2.17
C VAL A 141 1.34 -5.94 -1.39
N LYS A 142 1.66 -5.13 -0.39
CA LYS A 142 0.65 -4.39 0.37
C LYS A 142 0.46 -3.02 -0.28
N VAL A 143 -0.76 -2.71 -0.69
CA VAL A 143 -1.10 -1.40 -1.23
C VAL A 143 -1.94 -0.65 -0.21
N THR A 144 -1.59 0.62 -0.01
CA THR A 144 -2.37 1.57 0.79
C THR A 144 -2.82 2.70 -0.13
N LEU A 145 -4.14 2.88 -0.26
CA LEU A 145 -4.74 3.92 -1.07
C LEU A 145 -5.45 4.93 -0.16
N SER A 146 -5.11 6.20 -0.32
CA SER A 146 -5.68 7.30 0.46
C SER A 146 -6.97 7.79 -0.17
N TYR A 147 -8.02 7.96 0.65
CA TYR A 147 -9.27 8.58 0.23
C TYR A 147 -9.45 10.02 0.76
N ALA A 148 -8.41 10.59 1.37
CA ALA A 148 -8.46 11.94 1.96
C ALA A 148 -8.82 13.04 0.93
N GLU A 149 -8.41 12.84 -0.33
CA GLU A 149 -8.59 13.80 -1.43
C GLU A 149 -9.72 13.43 -2.39
N LEU A 150 -10.55 12.44 -2.02
CA LEU A 150 -11.72 12.06 -2.80
C LEU A 150 -12.91 12.97 -2.48
N ASP A 151 -13.70 13.27 -3.51
CA ASP A 151 -15.01 13.92 -3.39
C ASP A 151 -16.06 12.87 -2.98
N PHE A 152 -15.91 12.35 -1.76
CA PHE A 152 -16.80 11.34 -1.19
C PHE A 152 -17.17 11.70 0.24
N ASN A 153 -18.47 11.90 0.45
CA ASN A 153 -19.04 12.27 1.75
C ASN A 153 -19.83 11.12 2.40
N GLY A 154 -19.75 9.91 1.83
CA GLY A 154 -20.41 8.72 2.36
C GLY A 154 -19.59 8.03 3.46
N ASP A 155 -20.05 6.86 3.90
CA ASP A 155 -19.31 6.01 4.83
C ASP A 155 -18.10 5.37 4.10
N PRO A 156 -16.84 5.59 4.56
CA PRO A 156 -15.66 4.99 3.95
C PRO A 156 -15.69 3.48 3.83
N HIS A 157 -16.47 2.78 4.67
CA HIS A 157 -16.66 1.32 4.56
C HIS A 157 -17.51 0.89 3.35
N GLN A 158 -18.19 1.83 2.69
CA GLN A 158 -18.92 1.58 1.44
C GLN A 158 -18.03 1.71 0.20
N LEU A 159 -16.84 2.28 0.33
CA LEU A 159 -15.90 2.38 -0.77
C LEU A 159 -15.40 0.99 -1.19
N LYS A 160 -15.32 0.81 -2.49
CA LYS A 160 -14.73 -0.34 -3.15
C LYS A 160 -13.51 0.10 -3.94
N ILE A 161 -12.50 -0.76 -3.99
CA ILE A 161 -11.35 -0.59 -4.87
C ILE A 161 -11.58 -1.42 -6.13
N TYR A 162 -11.24 -0.85 -7.27
CA TYR A 162 -11.27 -1.54 -8.55
C TYR A 162 -9.90 -1.46 -9.22
N TYR A 163 -9.49 -2.50 -9.91
CA TYR A 163 -8.35 -2.49 -10.80
C TYR A 163 -8.80 -2.57 -12.26
N PHE A 164 -8.11 -1.86 -13.15
CA PHE A 164 -8.37 -1.91 -14.59
C PHE A 164 -7.52 -2.99 -15.24
N ASP A 165 -8.13 -3.87 -16.03
CA ASP A 165 -7.43 -4.78 -16.91
C ASP A 165 -7.42 -4.18 -18.33
N GLU A 166 -6.22 -3.87 -18.82
CA GLU A 166 -6.04 -3.27 -20.14
C GLU A 166 -6.29 -4.26 -21.29
N GLU A 167 -6.21 -5.57 -21.04
CA GLU A 167 -6.39 -6.60 -22.08
C GLU A 167 -7.85 -6.68 -22.55
N ASP A 168 -8.80 -6.56 -21.62
CA ASP A 168 -10.23 -6.65 -21.89
C ASP A 168 -10.98 -5.31 -21.71
N GLY A 169 -10.32 -4.31 -21.12
CA GLY A 169 -10.91 -2.99 -20.87
C GLY A 169 -11.94 -3.00 -19.75
N ILE A 170 -11.82 -3.92 -18.79
CA ILE A 170 -12.79 -4.16 -17.72
C ILE A 170 -12.19 -3.83 -16.35
N TRP A 171 -13.06 -3.39 -15.43
CA TRP A 171 -12.71 -3.18 -14.04
C TRP A 171 -13.14 -4.35 -13.16
N TYR A 172 -12.27 -4.77 -12.26
CA TYR A 172 -12.52 -5.87 -11.33
C TYR A 172 -12.40 -5.36 -9.91
N ASN A 173 -13.30 -5.81 -9.03
CA ASN A 173 -13.25 -5.40 -7.63
C ASN A 173 -12.07 -6.08 -6.92
N VAL A 174 -11.45 -5.34 -6.01
CA VAL A 174 -10.34 -5.80 -5.19
C VAL A 174 -10.86 -6.02 -3.76
N PRO A 175 -10.67 -7.22 -3.20
CA PRO A 175 -10.99 -7.47 -1.80
C PRO A 175 -10.19 -6.54 -0.87
N ILE A 176 -10.90 -5.74 -0.08
CA ILE A 176 -10.30 -4.83 0.90
C ILE A 176 -9.91 -5.60 2.16
N ALA A 177 -8.69 -5.38 2.65
CA ALA A 177 -8.21 -5.96 3.90
C ALA A 177 -8.53 -5.08 5.12
N GLU A 178 -8.41 -3.75 4.99
CA GLU A 178 -8.64 -2.80 6.07
C GLU A 178 -9.15 -1.46 5.51
N VAL A 179 -10.08 -0.84 6.23
CA VAL A 179 -10.44 0.58 6.06
C VAL A 179 -10.04 1.30 7.35
N ASN A 180 -9.10 2.22 7.25
CA ASN A 180 -8.60 3.00 8.37
C ASN A 180 -9.20 4.41 8.30
N THR A 181 -10.15 4.70 9.19
CA THR A 181 -10.87 5.98 9.24
C THR A 181 -10.02 7.13 9.76
N ASP A 182 -9.09 6.85 10.67
CA ASP A 182 -8.25 7.87 11.31
C ASP A 182 -7.21 8.42 10.32
N ASN A 183 -6.59 7.53 9.54
CA ASN A 183 -5.59 7.89 8.54
C ASN A 183 -6.18 8.15 7.14
N GLN A 184 -7.48 7.92 6.97
CA GLN A 184 -8.20 8.05 5.70
C GLN A 184 -7.62 7.17 4.58
N THR A 185 -7.33 5.90 4.89
CA THR A 185 -6.72 4.96 3.94
C THR A 185 -7.45 3.62 3.84
N ILE A 186 -7.38 2.99 2.68
CA ILE A 186 -7.81 1.61 2.42
C ILE A 186 -6.57 0.76 2.13
N VAL A 187 -6.48 -0.42 2.74
CA VAL A 187 -5.38 -1.38 2.54
C VAL A 187 -5.92 -2.62 1.83
N PHE A 188 -5.18 -3.10 0.85
CA PHE A 188 -5.41 -4.38 0.20
C PHE A 188 -4.09 -5.03 -0.23
N TYR A 189 -4.17 -6.28 -0.68
CA TYR A 189 -3.04 -7.05 -1.15
C TYR A 189 -3.27 -7.48 -2.59
N THR A 190 -2.24 -7.38 -3.41
CA THR A 190 -2.29 -7.75 -4.83
C THR A 190 -0.94 -8.33 -5.25
N ASN A 191 -0.92 -9.21 -6.23
CA ASN A 191 0.30 -9.68 -6.88
C ASN A 191 0.52 -9.03 -8.25
N HIS A 192 -0.13 -7.93 -8.56
CA HIS A 192 0.06 -7.25 -9.83
C HIS A 192 -0.08 -5.74 -9.69
N PHE A 193 0.52 -5.03 -10.65
CA PHE A 193 0.42 -3.59 -10.84
C PHE A 193 -0.36 -3.27 -12.09
N THR A 194 -1.20 -2.25 -11.94
CA THR A 194 -2.03 -1.65 -12.97
C THR A 194 -2.53 -0.30 -12.41
N ARG A 195 -3.62 0.21 -12.99
CA ARG A 195 -4.40 1.33 -12.50
C ARG A 195 -5.48 0.86 -11.51
N TYR A 196 -5.59 1.55 -10.39
CA TYR A 196 -6.63 1.37 -9.38
C TYR A 196 -7.49 2.62 -9.24
N GLY A 197 -8.76 2.44 -8.87
CA GLY A 197 -9.69 3.53 -8.60
C GLY A 197 -10.71 3.18 -7.51
N TRP A 198 -11.46 4.19 -7.06
CA TRP A 198 -12.47 4.06 -6.01
C TRP A 198 -13.88 4.16 -6.59
N GLY A 199 -14.80 3.30 -6.14
CA GLY A 199 -16.23 3.38 -6.47
C GLY A 199 -17.12 2.97 -5.30
N TRP A 200 -18.44 3.06 -5.45
CA TRP A 200 -19.41 2.62 -4.43
C TRP A 200 -20.69 2.01 -5.02
#